data_AF-A0A8D9B3E6-F1
#
_entry.id   AF-A0A8D9B3E6-F1
#
_cell.length_a   1.000
_cell.length_b   1.000
_cell.length_c   1.000
_cell.angle_alpha   90.00
_cell.angle_beta   90.00
_cell.angle_gamma   90.00
#
_symmetry.space_group_name_H-M   'P 1'
#
loop_
_entity.id
_entity.type
_entity.pdbx_description
1 polymer ?
#
loop_
_entity_poly.entity_id
_entity_poly.type
_entity_poly.pdbx_seq_one_letter_code
_entity_poly.pdbx_strand_id
1 'polypeptide(L)'
;MPYPQAKLRPVVIDGSNVAMSHGNKELFSCIGIKICVDWFRSRGHKEVTVFVPKWRKESCRPDNLIKNQEVLSELEKDRILVYTPSRLIGGKRLVCYDDRFILRLAADTDGVVVSNDNYRDLCLESPDFRKVVEDRILMYSFVNDRFMPPEDPLGRSGPSLDKFLTLDYKQNSTGAPCPYGRKCTYGSKCKFNHPERGPWPHKTVTERLMEHAQKTMSEKRLVNKTLSCPAAVPIQQQQYQLTHPQKTLLSRTRSYAPEDMRHPADPAYRPYNGLSHSMSNLIVCIV
;
A
#
# COMPACT_ATOMS: atom_id res chain seq x y z
N MET A 1 -19.97 -8.62 38.63
CA MET A 1 -20.18 -9.25 37.32
C MET A 1 -18.97 -8.95 36.45
N PRO A 2 -18.16 -9.93 36.03
CA PRO A 2 -17.12 -9.65 35.05
C PRO A 2 -17.78 -9.22 33.74
N TYR A 3 -17.30 -8.11 33.16
CA TYR A 3 -17.77 -7.62 31.86
C TYR A 3 -17.59 -8.71 30.78
N PRO A 4 -18.53 -8.89 29.84
CA PRO A 4 -18.36 -9.84 28.75
C PRO A 4 -17.10 -9.47 27.96
N GLN A 5 -16.19 -10.44 27.83
CA GLN A 5 -14.93 -10.25 27.13
C GLN A 5 -15.23 -10.04 25.64
N ALA A 6 -14.70 -8.95 25.08
CA ALA A 6 -14.91 -8.60 23.67
C ALA A 6 -14.50 -9.78 22.77
N LYS A 7 -15.35 -10.11 21.79
CA LYS A 7 -15.09 -11.26 20.90
C LYS A 7 -14.00 -10.87 19.90
N LEU A 8 -12.91 -11.65 19.88
CA LEU A 8 -11.79 -11.41 18.96
C LEU A 8 -12.15 -11.80 17.53
N ARG A 9 -11.59 -11.06 16.56
CA ARG A 9 -11.70 -11.38 15.13
C ARG A 9 -10.85 -12.60 14.76
N PRO A 10 -11.30 -13.39 13.78
CA PRO A 10 -10.44 -14.34 13.09
C PRO A 10 -9.24 -13.64 12.46
N VAL A 11 -8.07 -14.29 12.49
CA VAL A 11 -6.83 -13.77 11.94
C VAL A 11 -6.41 -14.63 10.76
N VAL A 12 -6.22 -14.02 9.60
CA VAL A 12 -5.70 -14.66 8.39
C VAL A 12 -4.31 -14.11 8.11
N ILE A 13 -3.31 -14.97 8.15
CA ILE A 13 -1.90 -14.59 8.00
C ILE A 13 -1.42 -14.96 6.60
N ASP A 14 -0.84 -13.98 5.92
CA ASP A 14 -0.04 -14.20 4.72
C ASP A 14 1.32 -14.80 5.13
N GLY A 15 1.41 -16.12 5.13
CA GLY A 15 2.60 -16.83 5.59
C GLY A 15 3.83 -16.55 4.73
N SER A 16 3.63 -16.31 3.43
CA SER A 16 4.70 -15.96 2.50
C SER A 16 5.28 -14.58 2.83
N ASN A 17 4.42 -13.58 3.02
CA ASN A 17 4.84 -12.23 3.37
C ASN A 17 5.56 -12.19 4.73
N VAL A 18 5.04 -12.91 5.73
CA VAL A 18 5.63 -13.00 7.07
C VAL A 18 7.00 -13.67 7.04
N ALA A 19 7.10 -14.85 6.41
CA ALA A 19 8.36 -15.59 6.36
C ALA A 19 9.46 -14.83 5.60
N MET A 20 9.12 -14.20 4.47
CA MET A 20 10.07 -13.41 3.69
C MET A 20 10.47 -12.12 4.40
N SER A 21 9.55 -11.44 5.09
CA SER A 21 9.88 -10.26 5.88
C SER A 21 10.82 -10.57 7.03
N HIS A 22 10.61 -11.70 7.72
CA HIS A 22 11.48 -12.13 8.82
C HIS A 22 12.86 -12.54 8.32
N GLY A 23 12.94 -13.24 7.20
CA GLY A 23 14.20 -13.64 6.57
C GLY A 23 14.89 -12.53 5.75
N ASN A 24 14.62 -11.26 6.05
CA ASN A 24 15.22 -10.08 5.40
C ASN A 24 15.09 -10.07 3.86
N LYS A 25 14.01 -10.65 3.32
CA LYS A 25 13.75 -10.83 1.88
C LYS A 25 14.76 -11.72 1.14
N GLU A 26 15.70 -12.35 1.84
CA GLU A 26 16.74 -13.21 1.27
C GLU A 26 16.40 -14.70 1.41
N LEU A 27 15.68 -15.06 2.47
CA LEU A 27 15.25 -16.45 2.72
C LEU A 27 13.83 -16.51 3.27
N PHE A 28 13.19 -17.66 3.08
CA PHE A 28 11.90 -17.94 3.67
C PHE A 28 12.09 -18.49 5.09
N SER A 29 11.81 -17.66 6.09
CA SER A 29 12.03 -18.01 7.49
C SER A 29 10.74 -18.53 8.13
N CYS A 30 10.63 -19.86 8.29
CA CYS A 30 9.43 -20.47 8.86
C CYS A 30 9.21 -20.11 10.34
N ILE A 31 10.29 -19.85 11.09
CA ILE A 31 10.19 -19.36 12.48
C ILE A 31 9.47 -18.01 12.57
N GLY A 32 9.58 -17.15 11.55
CA GLY A 32 8.86 -15.87 11.51
C GLY A 32 7.34 -16.07 11.52
N ILE A 33 6.85 -17.11 10.83
CA ILE A 33 5.43 -17.49 10.85
C ILE A 33 5.03 -17.92 12.25
N LYS A 34 5.83 -18.77 12.90
CA LYS A 34 5.56 -19.23 14.27
C LYS A 34 5.52 -18.08 15.26
N ILE A 35 6.47 -17.15 15.20
CA ILE A 35 6.50 -15.95 16.06
C ILE A 35 5.22 -15.13 15.87
N CYS A 36 4.79 -14.91 14.63
CA CYS A 36 3.55 -14.18 14.32
C CYS A 36 2.31 -14.90 14.90
N VAL A 37 2.20 -16.21 14.68
CA VAL A 37 1.10 -17.04 15.22
C VAL A 37 1.07 -17.00 16.75
N ASP A 38 2.23 -17.17 17.39
CA ASP A 38 2.36 -17.18 18.85
C ASP A 38 2.01 -15.81 19.45
N TRP A 39 2.33 -14.70 18.75
CA TRP A 39 1.92 -13.35 19.15
C TRP A 39 0.39 -13.23 19.26
N PHE A 40 -0.37 -13.67 18.26
CA PHE A 40 -1.84 -13.64 18.33
C PHE A 40 -2.40 -14.61 19.37
N ARG A 41 -1.84 -15.82 19.48
CA ARG A 41 -2.24 -16.80 20.50
C ARG A 41 -2.04 -16.27 21.92
N SER A 42 -0.93 -15.58 22.18
CA SER A 42 -0.64 -14.98 23.50
C SER A 42 -1.67 -13.92 23.91
N ARG A 43 -2.36 -13.34 22.93
CA ARG A 43 -3.45 -12.36 23.12
C ARG A 43 -4.84 -13.00 23.19
N GLY A 44 -4.91 -14.33 23.16
CA GLY A 44 -6.15 -15.09 23.30
C GLY A 44 -6.89 -15.38 21.99
N HIS A 45 -6.30 -15.09 20.81
CA HIS A 45 -6.91 -15.48 19.54
C HIS A 45 -6.93 -17.00 19.40
N LYS A 46 -8.12 -17.55 19.14
CA LYS A 46 -8.35 -18.99 18.92
C LYS A 46 -8.41 -19.34 17.44
N GLU A 47 -8.89 -18.42 16.62
CA GLU A 47 -9.07 -18.58 15.18
C GLU A 47 -7.93 -17.87 14.45
N VAL A 48 -6.86 -18.61 14.18
CA VAL A 48 -5.69 -18.12 13.43
C VAL A 48 -5.46 -19.10 12.28
N THR A 49 -5.45 -18.58 11.06
CA THR A 49 -5.22 -19.36 9.83
C THR A 49 -4.06 -18.76 9.06
N VAL A 50 -3.06 -19.55 8.72
CA VAL A 50 -1.91 -19.14 7.89
C VAL A 50 -2.05 -19.79 6.51
N PHE A 51 -1.93 -19.01 5.44
CA PHE A 51 -1.81 -19.57 4.10
C PHE A 51 -0.36 -19.59 3.63
N VAL A 52 0.07 -20.72 3.08
CA VAL A 52 1.39 -20.90 2.44
C VAL A 52 1.25 -21.73 1.17
N PRO A 53 1.91 -21.41 0.05
CA PRO A 53 1.89 -22.25 -1.14
C PRO A 53 2.42 -23.67 -0.89
N LYS A 54 1.70 -24.70 -1.38
CA LYS A 54 2.06 -26.12 -1.17
C LYS A 54 3.49 -26.47 -1.60
N TRP A 55 4.02 -25.82 -2.64
CA TRP A 55 5.39 -26.04 -3.11
C TRP A 55 6.46 -25.68 -2.07
N ARG A 56 6.13 -24.91 -1.03
CA ARG A 56 7.03 -24.66 0.11
C ARG A 56 7.28 -25.91 0.98
N LYS A 57 6.58 -27.03 0.75
CA LYS A 57 6.93 -28.34 1.33
C LYS A 57 8.09 -29.05 0.61
N GLU A 58 8.38 -28.65 -0.63
CA GLU A 58 9.43 -29.30 -1.40
C GLU A 58 10.80 -28.98 -0.80
N SER A 59 11.78 -29.88 -1.00
CA SER A 59 13.12 -29.73 -0.46
C SER A 59 13.76 -28.40 -0.86
N CYS A 60 14.60 -27.85 0.02
CA CYS A 60 15.37 -26.64 -0.24
C CYS A 60 16.19 -26.79 -1.53
N ARG A 61 16.18 -25.74 -2.36
CA ARG A 61 16.99 -25.63 -3.58
C ARG A 61 17.79 -24.33 -3.53
N PRO A 62 18.87 -24.17 -4.30
CA PRO A 62 19.66 -22.94 -4.30
C PRO A 62 18.84 -21.68 -4.62
N ASP A 63 17.82 -21.81 -5.47
CA ASP A 63 16.87 -20.76 -5.87
C ASP A 63 15.70 -20.59 -4.88
N ASN A 64 15.62 -21.42 -3.84
CA ASN A 64 14.55 -21.42 -2.85
C ASN A 64 15.10 -21.73 -1.47
N LEU A 65 15.77 -20.73 -0.89
CA LEU A 65 16.30 -20.82 0.47
C LEU A 65 15.15 -20.77 1.48
N ILE A 66 14.96 -21.87 2.20
CA ILE A 66 13.98 -22.02 3.26
C ILE A 66 14.68 -22.57 4.52
N LYS A 67 14.37 -21.99 5.67
CA LYS A 67 14.91 -22.44 6.97
C LYS A 67 13.77 -22.81 7.92
N ASN A 68 14.04 -23.83 8.75
CA ASN A 68 13.12 -24.34 9.75
C ASN A 68 11.79 -24.87 9.18
N GLN A 69 11.87 -25.58 8.06
CA GLN A 69 10.71 -26.08 7.32
C GLN A 69 9.81 -27.01 8.16
N GLU A 70 10.36 -27.66 9.19
CA GLU A 70 9.64 -28.46 10.18
C GLU A 70 8.48 -27.70 10.82
N VAL A 71 8.62 -26.39 11.04
CA VAL A 71 7.58 -25.52 11.60
C VAL A 71 6.31 -25.53 10.75
N LEU A 72 6.43 -25.61 9.43
CA LEU A 72 5.26 -25.65 8.55
C LEU A 72 4.45 -26.94 8.74
N SER A 73 5.12 -28.05 9.03
CA SER A 73 4.48 -29.35 9.32
C SER A 73 3.79 -29.34 10.68
N GLU A 74 4.41 -28.71 11.69
CA GLU A 74 3.82 -28.52 13.01
C GLU A 74 2.53 -27.69 12.94
N LEU A 75 2.59 -26.53 12.28
CA LEU A 75 1.43 -25.64 12.15
C LEU A 75 0.29 -26.26 11.32
N GLU A 76 0.60 -27.10 10.32
CA GLU A 76 -0.40 -27.84 9.56
C GLU A 76 -1.10 -28.90 10.43
N LYS A 77 -0.31 -29.65 11.24
CA LYS A 77 -0.84 -30.66 12.17
C LYS A 77 -1.79 -30.04 13.19
N ASP A 78 -1.46 -28.83 13.65
CA ASP A 78 -2.27 -28.05 14.58
C ASP A 78 -3.49 -27.38 13.91
N ARG A 79 -3.72 -27.60 12.60
CA ARG A 79 -4.81 -26.99 11.82
C ARG A 79 -4.76 -25.46 11.76
N ILE A 80 -3.58 -24.87 11.94
CA ILE A 80 -3.34 -23.42 11.83
C ILE A 80 -2.93 -23.08 10.39
N LEU A 81 -2.01 -23.85 9.82
CA LEU A 81 -1.50 -23.62 8.48
C LEU A 81 -2.28 -24.43 7.45
N VAL A 82 -2.69 -23.76 6.37
CA VAL A 82 -3.37 -24.34 5.22
C VAL A 82 -2.52 -24.10 3.97
N TYR A 83 -2.24 -25.17 3.24
CA TYR A 83 -1.50 -25.06 2.00
C TYR A 83 -2.39 -24.65 0.83
N THR A 84 -2.01 -23.59 0.13
CA THR A 84 -2.70 -23.21 -1.12
C THR A 84 -2.27 -24.12 -2.27
N PRO A 85 -3.18 -24.50 -3.17
CA PRO A 85 -2.89 -25.44 -4.26
C PRO A 85 -1.72 -25.02 -5.16
N SER A 86 -0.85 -25.98 -5.47
CA SER A 86 0.13 -25.87 -6.55
C SER A 86 0.32 -27.23 -7.21
N ARG A 87 0.61 -27.26 -8.52
CA ARG A 87 0.85 -28.50 -9.28
C ARG A 87 1.91 -28.33 -10.36
N LEU A 88 2.49 -29.45 -10.81
CA LEU A 88 3.38 -29.50 -11.97
C LEU A 88 2.58 -29.99 -13.19
N ILE A 89 2.67 -29.27 -14.31
CA ILE A 89 2.11 -29.68 -15.61
C ILE A 89 3.23 -29.56 -16.65
N GLY A 90 3.63 -30.67 -17.27
CA GLY A 90 4.70 -30.68 -18.27
C GLY A 90 6.02 -30.11 -17.76
N GLY A 91 6.38 -30.41 -16.50
CA GLY A 91 7.60 -29.89 -15.85
C GLY A 91 7.52 -28.42 -15.39
N LYS A 92 6.46 -27.68 -15.75
CA LYS A 92 6.24 -26.30 -15.33
C LYS A 92 5.34 -26.25 -14.08
N ARG A 93 5.71 -25.42 -13.10
CA ARG A 93 4.92 -25.21 -11.89
C ARG A 93 3.80 -24.21 -12.13
N LEU A 94 2.59 -24.62 -11.81
CA LEU A 94 1.40 -23.77 -11.75
C LEU A 94 1.06 -23.54 -10.27
N VAL A 95 1.12 -22.28 -9.85
CA VAL A 95 0.84 -21.84 -8.48
C VAL A 95 -0.41 -20.97 -8.53
N CYS A 96 -1.42 -21.28 -7.72
CA CYS A 96 -2.54 -20.36 -7.55
C CYS A 96 -2.10 -19.16 -6.71
N TYR A 97 -2.67 -17.98 -6.96
CA TYR A 97 -2.41 -16.82 -6.10
C TYR A 97 -3.03 -17.07 -4.72
N ASP A 98 -2.15 -17.19 -3.73
CA ASP A 98 -2.47 -17.32 -2.31
C ASP A 98 -3.27 -16.13 -1.80
N ASP A 99 -3.00 -14.92 -2.32
CA ASP A 99 -3.70 -13.69 -2.00
C ASP A 99 -5.23 -13.80 -2.09
N ARG A 100 -5.75 -14.53 -3.09
CA ARG A 100 -7.22 -14.72 -3.23
C ARG A 100 -7.79 -15.58 -2.10
N PHE A 101 -7.07 -16.60 -1.64
CA PHE A 101 -7.49 -17.42 -0.50
C PHE A 101 -7.47 -16.61 0.79
N ILE A 102 -6.42 -15.80 0.97
CA ILE A 102 -6.25 -14.91 2.12
C ILE A 102 -7.42 -13.92 2.22
N LEU A 103 -7.66 -13.14 1.16
CA LEU A 103 -8.71 -12.12 1.15
C LEU A 103 -10.11 -12.73 1.20
N ARG A 104 -10.35 -13.87 0.54
CA ARG A 104 -11.65 -14.56 0.60
C ARG A 104 -11.97 -15.02 2.01
N LEU A 105 -11.04 -15.70 2.69
CA LEU A 105 -11.27 -16.17 4.05
C LEU A 105 -11.53 -15.00 5.00
N ALA A 106 -10.75 -13.93 4.91
CA ALA A 106 -10.93 -12.74 5.75
C ALA A 106 -12.25 -12.00 5.46
N ALA A 107 -12.71 -12.00 4.20
CA ALA A 107 -14.02 -11.47 3.84
C ALA A 107 -15.16 -12.31 4.42
N ASP A 108 -15.09 -13.63 4.29
CA ASP A 108 -16.14 -14.57 4.72
C ASP A 108 -16.30 -14.65 6.24
N THR A 109 -15.21 -14.44 6.97
CA THR A 109 -15.16 -14.60 8.43
C THR A 109 -15.17 -13.28 9.18
N ASP A 110 -15.28 -12.14 8.48
CA ASP A 110 -15.05 -10.79 9.02
C ASP A 110 -13.71 -10.67 9.78
N GLY A 111 -12.70 -11.38 9.27
CA GLY A 111 -11.36 -11.48 9.83
C GLY A 111 -10.45 -10.32 9.44
N VAL A 112 -9.32 -10.23 10.14
CA VAL A 112 -8.20 -9.34 9.81
C VAL A 112 -7.14 -10.09 9.02
N VAL A 113 -6.48 -9.41 8.09
CA VAL A 113 -5.36 -9.98 7.32
C VAL A 113 -4.05 -9.42 7.85
N VAL A 114 -3.07 -10.28 8.10
CA VAL A 114 -1.72 -9.88 8.52
C VAL A 114 -0.79 -9.98 7.32
N SER A 115 -0.45 -8.84 6.74
CA SER A 115 0.45 -8.73 5.59
C SER A 115 0.93 -7.28 5.43
N ASN A 116 2.11 -7.11 4.82
CA ASN A 116 2.59 -5.82 4.34
C ASN A 116 2.31 -5.61 2.84
N ASP A 117 1.63 -6.54 2.17
CA ASP A 117 1.16 -6.33 0.80
C ASP A 117 -0.07 -5.42 0.76
N ASN A 118 -0.22 -4.69 -0.34
CA ASN A 118 -1.34 -3.81 -0.62
C ASN A 118 -2.42 -4.47 -1.51
N TYR A 119 -2.18 -5.65 -2.09
CA TYR A 119 -3.16 -6.41 -2.89
C TYR A 119 -3.92 -5.56 -3.94
N ARG A 120 -3.22 -4.65 -4.62
CA ARG A 120 -3.83 -3.58 -5.43
C ARG A 120 -4.64 -4.11 -6.61
N ASP A 121 -4.17 -5.18 -7.22
CA ASP A 121 -4.83 -5.87 -8.32
C ASP A 121 -6.16 -6.50 -7.87
N LEU A 122 -6.19 -7.13 -6.70
CA LEU A 122 -7.38 -7.79 -6.15
C LEU A 122 -8.45 -6.82 -5.67
N CYS A 123 -8.07 -5.58 -5.33
CA CYS A 123 -9.02 -4.52 -4.99
C CYS A 123 -10.01 -4.21 -6.12
N LEU A 124 -9.64 -4.47 -7.38
CA LEU A 124 -10.52 -4.26 -8.53
C LEU A 124 -11.41 -5.46 -8.83
N GLU A 125 -11.02 -6.65 -8.38
CA GLU A 125 -11.75 -7.90 -8.65
C GLU A 125 -13.04 -8.03 -7.83
N SER A 126 -13.03 -7.58 -6.57
CA SER A 126 -14.17 -7.73 -5.66
C SER A 126 -14.30 -6.55 -4.69
N PRO A 127 -15.52 -6.01 -4.49
CA PRO A 127 -15.75 -4.99 -3.46
C PRO A 127 -15.49 -5.52 -2.04
N ASP A 128 -15.70 -6.82 -1.80
CA ASP A 128 -15.41 -7.42 -0.49
C ASP A 128 -13.91 -7.45 -0.23
N PHE A 129 -13.10 -7.74 -1.25
CA PHE A 129 -11.64 -7.70 -1.17
C PHE A 129 -11.16 -6.29 -0.92
N ARG A 130 -11.68 -5.30 -1.66
CA ARG A 130 -11.39 -3.88 -1.41
C ARG A 130 -11.65 -3.50 0.04
N LYS A 131 -12.80 -3.91 0.61
CA LYS A 131 -13.14 -3.65 2.00
C LYS A 131 -12.17 -4.31 2.99
N VAL A 132 -11.70 -5.53 2.72
CA VAL A 132 -10.65 -6.16 3.54
C VAL A 132 -9.36 -5.34 3.47
N VAL A 133 -8.95 -4.95 2.26
CA VAL A 133 -7.68 -4.24 2.02
C VAL A 133 -7.67 -2.85 2.66
N GLU A 134 -8.79 -2.12 2.58
CA GLU A 134 -8.88 -0.77 3.11
C GLU A 134 -9.05 -0.74 4.64
N ASP A 135 -9.83 -1.66 5.21
CA ASP A 135 -10.26 -1.57 6.61
C ASP A 135 -9.63 -2.62 7.54
N ARG A 136 -9.03 -3.69 7.01
CA ARG A 136 -8.72 -4.90 7.80
C ARG A 136 -7.33 -5.49 7.54
N ILE A 137 -6.44 -4.78 6.87
CA ILE A 137 -5.02 -5.14 6.80
C ILE A 137 -4.30 -4.67 8.07
N LEU A 138 -3.60 -5.58 8.72
CA LEU A 138 -2.66 -5.31 9.80
C LEU A 138 -1.24 -5.47 9.28
N MET A 139 -0.59 -4.35 9.02
CA MET A 139 0.82 -4.29 8.70
C MET A 139 1.68 -4.59 9.94
N TYR A 140 2.97 -4.86 9.73
CA TYR A 140 3.90 -5.16 10.82
C TYR A 140 5.34 -4.88 10.43
N SER A 141 6.21 -4.86 11.42
CA SER A 141 7.66 -4.91 11.26
C SER A 141 8.25 -6.06 12.08
N PHE A 142 9.38 -6.57 11.62
CA PHE A 142 10.24 -7.44 12.43
C PHE A 142 11.48 -6.68 12.86
N VAL A 143 11.81 -6.80 14.14
CA VAL A 143 13.10 -6.38 14.69
C VAL A 143 13.75 -7.63 15.27
N ASN A 144 14.59 -8.29 14.47
CA ASN A 144 15.02 -9.67 14.72
C ASN A 144 13.78 -10.57 14.92
N ASP A 145 13.77 -11.40 15.97
CA ASP A 145 12.67 -12.30 16.31
C ASP A 145 11.48 -11.61 17.00
N ARG A 146 11.39 -10.28 16.95
CA ARG A 146 10.29 -9.51 17.55
C ARG A 146 9.30 -9.06 16.48
N PHE A 147 8.11 -9.66 16.49
CA PHE A 147 6.97 -9.21 15.70
C PHE A 147 6.36 -7.93 16.31
N MET A 148 6.26 -6.86 15.52
CA MET A 148 5.85 -5.53 15.96
C MET A 148 4.77 -4.96 15.02
N PRO A 149 3.48 -5.27 15.24
CA PRO A 149 2.39 -4.56 14.60
C PRO A 149 2.26 -3.13 15.17
N PRO A 150 1.73 -2.16 14.40
CA PRO A 150 1.49 -0.81 14.89
C PRO A 150 0.31 -0.77 15.87
N GLU A 151 0.37 0.13 16.86
CA GLU A 151 -0.72 0.38 17.81
C GLU A 151 -1.91 1.10 17.17
N ASP A 152 -1.69 1.74 16.01
CA ASP A 152 -2.67 2.48 15.22
C ASP A 152 -2.77 1.94 13.76
N PRO A 153 -3.36 0.75 13.54
CA PRO A 153 -3.35 0.07 12.23
C PRO A 153 -3.94 0.90 11.08
N LEU A 154 -4.91 1.77 11.35
CA LEU A 154 -5.54 2.67 10.37
C LEU A 154 -5.15 4.15 10.60
N GLY A 155 -3.99 4.36 11.24
CA GLY A 155 -3.44 5.67 11.59
C GLY A 155 -4.16 6.38 12.75
N ARG A 156 -3.75 7.62 13.04
CA ARG A 156 -4.17 8.41 14.22
C ARG A 156 -5.69 8.54 14.43
N SER A 157 -6.47 8.54 13.34
CA SER A 157 -7.93 8.65 13.41
C SER A 157 -8.64 7.29 13.50
N GLY A 158 -7.88 6.20 13.36
CA GLY A 158 -8.36 4.83 13.41
C GLY A 158 -8.55 4.29 14.83
N PRO A 159 -8.96 3.01 14.94
CA PRO A 159 -9.03 2.32 16.21
C PRO A 159 -7.63 2.03 16.76
N SER A 160 -7.54 1.80 18.07
CA SER A 160 -6.35 1.13 18.64
C SER A 160 -6.26 -0.31 18.13
N LEU A 161 -5.06 -0.89 18.17
CA LEU A 161 -4.82 -2.28 17.82
C LEU A 161 -5.76 -3.26 18.54
N ASP A 162 -5.98 -3.06 19.85
CA ASP A 162 -6.91 -3.89 20.63
C ASP A 162 -8.33 -3.85 20.07
N LYS A 163 -8.83 -2.66 19.71
CA LYS A 163 -10.17 -2.51 19.12
C LYS A 163 -10.22 -3.10 17.71
N PHE A 164 -9.20 -2.84 16.90
CA PHE A 164 -9.07 -3.35 15.53
C PHE A 164 -9.19 -4.89 15.49
N LEU A 165 -8.64 -5.58 16.50
CA LEU A 165 -8.67 -7.03 16.63
C LEU A 165 -9.96 -7.60 17.21
N THR A 166 -10.97 -6.77 17.52
CA THR A 166 -12.27 -7.22 18.07
C THR A 166 -13.40 -7.12 17.03
N LEU A 167 -14.35 -8.05 17.08
CA LEU A 167 -15.52 -8.06 16.20
C LEU A 167 -16.45 -6.87 16.48
N ASP A 168 -16.43 -6.36 17.72
CA ASP A 168 -17.27 -5.23 18.15
C ASP A 168 -16.87 -3.91 17.48
N TYR A 169 -15.68 -3.84 16.89
CA TYR A 169 -15.30 -2.73 16.03
C TYR A 169 -16.07 -2.79 14.73
N LYS A 170 -17.27 -2.22 14.71
CA LYS A 170 -17.93 -1.82 13.47
C LYS A 170 -17.35 -0.45 13.10
N GLN A 171 -16.70 -0.38 11.93
CA GLN A 171 -16.46 0.90 11.25
C GLN A 171 -17.84 1.58 11.14
N ASN A 172 -18.13 2.50 12.05
CA ASN A 172 -19.22 3.42 11.87
C ASN A 172 -18.81 4.29 10.68
N SER A 173 -19.19 3.89 9.47
CA SER A 173 -19.24 4.77 8.30
C SER A 173 -20.13 6.00 8.56
N THR A 174 -20.85 6.01 9.67
CA THR A 174 -21.46 7.17 10.30
C THR A 174 -20.71 7.52 11.60
N GLY A 175 -19.53 8.14 11.48
CA GLY A 175 -18.91 8.80 12.64
C GLY A 175 -19.91 9.71 13.37
N ALA A 176 -19.65 10.06 14.63
CA ALA A 176 -20.49 11.01 15.35
C ALA A 176 -20.73 12.27 14.47
N PRO A 177 -21.97 12.81 14.44
CA PRO A 177 -22.25 13.99 13.63
C PRO A 177 -21.30 15.10 14.04
N CYS A 178 -20.76 15.81 13.04
CA CYS A 178 -19.83 16.90 13.31
C CYS A 178 -20.46 17.91 14.27
N PRO A 179 -19.78 18.28 15.37
CA PRO A 179 -20.33 19.25 16.34
C PRO A 179 -20.60 20.62 15.69
N TYR A 180 -19.95 20.91 14.55
CA TYR A 180 -20.15 22.13 13.78
C TYR A 180 -21.19 21.98 12.66
N GLY A 181 -21.62 20.76 12.31
CA GLY A 181 -22.60 20.48 11.26
C GLY A 181 -22.38 21.31 9.98
N ARG A 182 -23.44 22.00 9.52
CA ARG A 182 -23.39 22.88 8.34
C ARG A 182 -22.38 24.04 8.45
N LYS A 183 -21.93 24.40 9.65
CA LYS A 183 -20.94 25.46 9.91
C LYS A 183 -19.49 24.95 9.92
N CYS A 184 -19.26 23.66 9.66
CA CYS A 184 -17.92 23.08 9.65
C CYS A 184 -17.06 23.62 8.49
N THR A 185 -16.01 24.36 8.84
CA THR A 185 -15.04 24.95 7.90
C THR A 185 -13.97 23.95 7.42
N TYR A 186 -13.81 22.80 8.08
CA TYR A 186 -12.82 21.78 7.73
C TYR A 186 -13.11 21.05 6.41
N GLY A 187 -14.30 21.26 5.80
CA GLY A 187 -14.63 20.72 4.48
C GLY A 187 -14.47 19.20 4.39
N SER A 188 -14.01 18.70 3.25
CA SER A 188 -13.75 17.27 3.02
C SER A 188 -12.64 16.67 3.89
N LYS A 189 -11.93 17.50 4.68
CA LYS A 189 -10.92 17.07 5.65
C LYS A 189 -11.47 16.91 7.07
N CYS A 190 -12.77 17.15 7.28
CA CYS A 190 -13.39 16.96 8.59
C CYS A 190 -13.47 15.47 8.93
N LYS A 191 -12.97 15.09 10.12
CA LYS A 191 -12.99 13.70 10.63
C LYS A 191 -14.36 13.22 11.13
N PHE A 192 -15.35 14.12 11.21
CA PHE A 192 -16.69 13.81 11.72
C PHE A 192 -17.70 13.69 10.57
N ASN A 193 -18.78 12.94 10.80
CA ASN A 193 -19.76 12.69 9.75
C ASN A 193 -20.60 13.94 9.47
N HIS A 194 -20.91 14.15 8.18
CA HIS A 194 -21.74 15.24 7.68
C HIS A 194 -22.83 14.65 6.78
N PRO A 195 -23.97 14.21 7.36
CA PRO A 195 -25.07 13.60 6.60
C PRO A 195 -25.57 14.49 5.45
N GLU A 196 -25.45 15.81 5.59
CA GLU A 196 -25.84 16.80 4.59
C GLU A 196 -24.94 16.84 3.34
N ARG A 197 -23.76 16.18 3.37
CA ARG A 197 -22.78 16.17 2.27
C ARG A 197 -22.90 14.95 1.35
N GLY A 198 -23.74 13.98 1.72
CA GLY A 198 -23.94 12.75 0.95
C GLY A 198 -22.70 11.83 0.90
N PRO A 199 -22.78 10.68 0.20
CA PRO A 199 -21.73 9.64 0.22
C PRO A 199 -20.51 9.92 -0.67
N TRP A 200 -20.51 11.00 -1.44
CA TRP A 200 -19.52 11.24 -2.48
C TRP A 200 -18.40 12.18 -1.99
N PRO A 201 -17.13 11.95 -2.39
CA PRO A 201 -16.03 12.85 -2.03
C PRO A 201 -16.33 14.26 -2.53
N HIS A 202 -16.49 15.20 -1.60
CA HIS A 202 -16.75 16.60 -1.92
C HIS A 202 -15.50 17.22 -2.55
N LYS A 203 -15.61 17.59 -3.83
CA LYS A 203 -14.55 18.27 -4.58
C LYS A 203 -14.04 19.49 -3.82
N THR A 204 -12.72 19.64 -3.76
CA THR A 204 -12.09 20.77 -3.06
C THR A 204 -12.41 22.10 -3.76
N VAL A 205 -12.26 23.23 -3.07
CA VAL A 205 -12.42 24.56 -3.69
C VAL A 205 -11.50 24.69 -4.90
N THR A 206 -10.26 24.21 -4.78
CA THR A 206 -9.27 24.18 -5.86
C THR A 206 -9.76 23.38 -7.06
N GLU A 207 -10.32 22.20 -6.82
CA GLU A 207 -10.84 21.31 -7.87
C GLU A 207 -12.06 21.93 -8.58
N ARG A 208 -12.97 22.57 -7.85
CA ARG A 208 -14.10 23.31 -8.43
C ARG A 208 -13.64 24.50 -9.27
N LEU A 209 -12.62 25.23 -8.81
CA LEU A 209 -12.01 26.33 -9.56
C LEU A 209 -11.31 25.84 -10.83
N MET A 210 -10.59 24.72 -10.77
CA MET A 210 -9.95 24.10 -11.93
C MET A 210 -10.98 23.60 -12.96
N GLU A 211 -12.07 22.98 -12.51
CA GLU A 211 -13.16 22.56 -13.41
C GLU A 211 -13.84 23.76 -14.08
N HIS A 212 -14.06 24.84 -13.34
CA HIS A 212 -14.62 26.07 -13.91
C HIS A 212 -13.66 26.71 -14.92
N ALA A 213 -12.36 26.70 -14.64
CA ALA A 213 -11.33 27.16 -15.57
C ALA A 213 -11.25 26.29 -16.84
N GLN A 214 -11.36 24.97 -16.71
CA GLN A 214 -11.37 24.05 -17.85
C GLN A 214 -12.64 24.18 -18.70
N LYS A 215 -13.81 24.33 -18.08
CA LYS A 215 -15.07 24.57 -18.80
C LYS A 215 -15.03 25.87 -19.59
N THR A 216 -14.63 26.97 -18.95
CA THR A 216 -14.48 28.27 -19.63
C THR A 216 -13.43 28.24 -20.75
N MET A 217 -12.35 27.46 -20.63
CA MET A 217 -11.40 27.26 -21.73
C MET A 217 -11.98 26.40 -22.87
N SER A 218 -12.80 25.40 -22.56
CA SER A 218 -13.45 24.55 -23.57
C SER A 218 -14.54 25.29 -24.35
N GLU A 219 -15.30 26.16 -23.68
CA GLU A 219 -16.33 27.01 -24.29
C GLU A 219 -15.71 28.04 -25.22
N LYS A 220 -14.60 28.69 -24.83
CA LYS A 220 -13.83 29.59 -25.70
C LYS A 220 -13.27 28.88 -26.95
N ARG A 221 -12.91 27.59 -26.82
CA ARG A 221 -12.45 26.76 -27.95
C ARG A 221 -13.58 26.41 -28.93
N LEU A 222 -14.82 26.31 -28.45
CA LEU A 222 -16.00 26.03 -29.26
C LEU A 222 -16.46 27.29 -30.03
N VAL A 223 -16.44 28.46 -29.39
CA VAL A 223 -16.80 29.75 -30.02
C VAL A 223 -15.86 30.12 -31.18
N ASN A 224 -14.56 29.84 -31.06
CA ASN A 224 -13.59 30.05 -32.14
C ASN A 224 -13.76 29.08 -33.33
N LYS A 225 -14.58 28.03 -33.18
CA LYS A 225 -14.83 27.02 -34.22
C LYS A 225 -16.06 27.37 -35.09
N THR A 226 -16.85 28.36 -34.69
CA THR A 226 -18.10 28.77 -35.35
C THR A 226 -17.96 29.99 -36.28
N LEU A 227 -16.76 30.55 -36.45
CA LEU A 227 -16.49 31.68 -37.36
C LEU A 227 -15.41 31.34 -38.39
N SER A 228 -15.73 30.46 -39.33
CA SER A 228 -15.06 30.28 -40.63
C SER A 228 -15.88 29.24 -41.41
N CYS A 229 -16.53 29.59 -42.53
CA CYS A 229 -16.06 29.41 -43.92
C CYS A 229 -17.09 30.09 -44.88
N PRO A 230 -16.74 30.48 -46.12
CA PRO A 230 -16.76 29.50 -47.22
C PRO A 230 -15.65 29.60 -48.30
N ALA A 231 -15.20 28.41 -48.71
CA ALA A 231 -14.88 27.86 -50.05
C ALA A 231 -13.87 28.47 -51.07
N ALA A 232 -13.02 27.55 -51.59
CA ALA A 232 -12.24 27.46 -52.85
C ALA A 232 -10.96 28.33 -52.97
N VAL A 233 -9.77 27.87 -53.41
CA VAL A 233 -9.31 27.11 -54.61
C VAL A 233 -7.91 26.50 -54.31
N PRO A 234 -7.43 25.40 -54.97
CA PRO A 234 -6.14 24.78 -54.62
C PRO A 234 -4.94 25.42 -55.34
N ILE A 235 -3.84 25.67 -54.64
CA ILE A 235 -2.54 26.06 -55.23
C ILE A 235 -1.38 25.30 -54.54
N GLN A 236 -0.41 24.94 -55.37
CA GLN A 236 0.73 24.05 -55.19
C GLN A 236 1.73 24.41 -54.06
N GLN A 237 2.45 23.34 -53.69
CA GLN A 237 3.64 23.24 -52.84
C GLN A 237 4.61 24.41 -52.93
N GLN A 238 5.06 24.89 -51.76
CA GLN A 238 6.45 25.30 -51.55
C GLN A 238 6.92 24.87 -50.16
N GLN A 239 7.95 24.02 -50.15
CA GLN A 239 8.76 23.67 -48.98
C GLN A 239 9.48 24.92 -48.47
N TYR A 240 9.22 25.30 -47.22
CA TYR A 240 10.14 26.13 -46.44
C TYR A 240 10.36 25.48 -45.07
N GLN A 241 11.63 25.17 -44.81
CA GLN A 241 12.13 24.71 -43.52
C GLN A 241 11.99 25.85 -42.48
N LEU A 242 11.37 25.55 -41.34
CA LEU A 242 11.42 26.41 -40.15
C LEU A 242 11.78 25.56 -38.94
N THR A 243 12.80 26.06 -38.25
CA THR A 243 13.62 25.46 -37.20
C THR A 243 12.85 25.23 -35.89
N HIS A 244 13.16 24.14 -35.18
CA HIS A 244 12.70 23.91 -33.82
C HIS A 244 13.35 24.92 -32.85
N PRO A 245 12.58 25.68 -32.05
CA PRO A 245 13.15 26.32 -30.87
C PRO A 245 13.29 25.28 -29.75
N GLN A 246 14.51 25.11 -29.25
CA GLN A 246 14.80 24.38 -28.02
C GLN A 246 13.95 24.91 -26.86
N LYS A 247 13.33 23.99 -26.11
CA LYS A 247 12.71 24.31 -24.82
C LYS A 247 13.81 24.65 -23.83
N THR A 248 13.88 25.90 -23.39
CA THR A 248 14.68 26.31 -22.24
C THR A 248 14.11 25.68 -20.96
N LEU A 249 14.97 24.97 -20.22
CA LEU A 249 14.68 24.48 -18.89
C LEU A 249 14.57 25.67 -17.92
N LEU A 250 13.40 25.86 -17.32
CA LEU A 250 13.21 26.82 -16.24
C LEU A 250 13.84 26.26 -14.96
N SER A 251 14.84 26.97 -14.45
CA SER A 251 15.51 26.69 -13.19
C SER A 251 14.64 27.06 -11.98
N ARG A 252 14.78 26.28 -10.90
CA ARG A 252 14.10 26.50 -9.61
C ARG A 252 14.52 27.84 -9.00
N THR A 253 13.55 28.64 -8.57
CA THR A 253 13.76 29.82 -7.74
C THR A 253 14.38 29.43 -6.40
N ARG A 254 15.52 30.05 -6.06
CA ARG A 254 16.14 29.99 -4.73
C ARG A 254 15.34 30.87 -3.76
N SER A 255 15.00 30.33 -2.60
CA SER A 255 14.48 31.09 -1.47
C SER A 255 15.58 32.00 -0.90
N TYR A 256 15.23 33.25 -0.64
CA TYR A 256 16.07 34.26 0.00
C TYR A 256 16.21 33.91 1.49
N ALA A 257 17.43 33.73 1.97
CA ALA A 257 17.76 33.67 3.39
C ALA A 257 18.63 34.90 3.73
N PRO A 258 18.33 35.67 4.79
CA PRO A 258 19.16 36.79 5.18
C PRO A 258 20.42 36.30 5.91
N GLU A 259 21.59 36.79 5.51
CA GLU A 259 22.84 36.68 6.26
C GLU A 259 22.95 37.80 7.29
N ASP A 260 23.29 37.44 8.53
CA ASP A 260 24.45 37.94 9.32
C ASP A 260 24.09 38.02 10.83
N MET A 261 24.41 36.96 11.57
CA MET A 261 24.83 37.06 12.98
C MET A 261 26.01 36.12 13.20
N ARG A 262 27.20 36.71 13.22
CA ARG A 262 28.47 36.06 13.51
C ARG A 262 28.57 35.71 14.99
N HIS A 263 28.98 34.49 15.29
CA HIS A 263 29.75 34.18 16.49
C HIS A 263 30.84 33.12 16.17
N PRO A 264 31.96 33.11 16.92
CA PRO A 264 33.27 32.79 16.40
C PRO A 264 33.60 31.29 16.34
N ALA A 265 34.62 30.99 15.54
CA ALA A 265 35.10 29.67 15.16
C ALA A 265 35.65 28.82 16.32
N ASP A 266 35.34 27.52 16.27
CA ASP A 266 35.96 26.46 17.07
C ASP A 266 37.04 25.75 16.21
N PRO A 267 38.32 25.71 16.62
CA PRO A 267 39.42 25.23 15.78
C PRO A 267 39.66 23.73 15.98
N ALA A 268 38.78 22.86 15.45
CA ALA A 268 39.08 21.43 15.38
C ALA A 268 38.26 20.68 14.31
N TYR A 269 38.46 20.98 13.03
CA TYR A 269 38.01 20.07 11.97
C TYR A 269 38.91 20.13 10.74
N ARG A 270 39.64 19.03 10.46
CA ARG A 270 40.38 18.80 9.21
C ARG A 270 39.59 17.86 8.30
N PRO A 271 39.43 18.17 6.99
CA PRO A 271 38.84 17.23 6.05
C PRO A 271 39.90 16.29 5.45
N TYR A 272 39.52 15.04 5.19
CA TYR A 272 40.28 14.07 4.41
C TYR A 272 39.76 14.02 2.97
N ASN A 273 40.68 14.09 2.01
CA ASN A 273 40.46 14.03 0.57
C ASN A 273 40.74 12.63 0.00
N GLY A 274 40.05 12.28 -1.09
CA GLY A 274 40.42 11.24 -2.07
C GLY A 274 39.58 9.96 -1.96
N LEU A 275 39.17 9.26 -3.02
CA LEU A 275 39.45 9.32 -4.46
C LEU A 275 38.28 8.60 -5.17
N SER A 276 37.74 9.21 -6.22
CA SER A 276 36.80 8.58 -7.15
C SER A 276 37.56 8.03 -8.35
N HIS A 277 37.30 6.78 -8.73
CA HIS A 277 37.61 6.29 -10.09
C HIS A 277 36.51 5.36 -10.62
N SER A 278 35.98 5.79 -11.78
CA SER A 278 35.48 5.07 -12.95
C SER A 278 34.43 3.96 -12.85
N MET A 279 33.32 4.24 -13.55
CA MET A 279 32.35 3.28 -14.08
C MET A 279 32.96 2.32 -15.12
N SER A 280 32.39 1.12 -15.19
CA SER A 280 32.24 0.37 -16.45
C SER A 280 30.98 -0.50 -16.39
N ASN A 281 30.06 -0.23 -17.33
CA ASN A 281 28.92 -1.06 -17.67
C ASN A 281 29.38 -2.41 -18.23
N LEU A 282 28.72 -3.51 -17.85
CA LEU A 282 28.71 -4.71 -18.66
C LEU A 282 27.29 -5.31 -18.70
N ILE A 283 26.66 -5.12 -19.85
CA ILE A 283 25.51 -5.87 -20.35
C ILE A 283 26.04 -7.21 -20.85
N VAL A 284 25.51 -8.33 -20.35
CA VAL A 284 25.59 -9.62 -21.04
C VAL A 284 24.28 -10.39 -20.83
N CYS A 285 23.51 -10.52 -21.91
CA CYS A 285 22.48 -11.53 -22.10
C CYS A 285 23.14 -12.87 -22.42
N ILE A 286 22.77 -13.97 -21.74
CA ILE A 286 22.96 -15.36 -22.23
C ILE A 286 21.76 -16.18 -21.73
N VAL A 287 20.81 -16.46 -22.64
CA VAL A 287 20.44 -17.75 -23.27
C VAL A 287 19.39 -18.53 -22.48
#